data_AF-A0AAN7HZ67-F1
#
_entry.id   AF-A0AAN7HZ67-F1
#
_cell.length_a   1.000
_cell.length_b   1.000
_cell.length_c   1.000
_cell.angle_alpha   90.00
_cell.angle_beta   90.00
_cell.angle_gamma   90.00
#
_symmetry.space_group_name_H-M   'P 1'
#
loop_
_entity.id
_entity.type
_entity.pdbx_description
1 polymer ?
#
loop_
_entity_poly.entity_id
_entity_poly.type
_entity_poly.pdbx_seq_one_letter_code
_entity_poly.pdbx_strand_id
1 'polypeptide(L)'
;MKLDEKRSIEEQIYLEEDVVVQHQHRWMWVRRFILSIILITCCVQSFYCVNQDKEDILLTATTTFDNEKKSHIVLHTGFPPTQDISGLVIENGRAAATAFSPNPSNSNKQIDMKHMKSNDESWWDRLFPNRHVHLVSVQLPVIGENTNFVNATLSICSSKRLRFGPNSPQVPDLSKCVKSVSVQTQDVDEQDPFGVLEWTPDTTIVLAKSKMYWLVVQTASAPFEWVYAEGGSNQYGTAYETKVGWEFKLEGQPIPSAMLMVEDHK
;
A
#
# COMPACT_ATOMS: atom_id res chain seq x y z
N MET A 1 -35.86 46.51 -41.20
CA MET A 1 -35.88 47.65 -40.27
C MET A 1 -36.61 47.16 -39.02
N LYS A 2 -35.87 46.74 -37.98
CA LYS A 2 -36.45 46.19 -36.74
C LYS A 2 -36.79 47.38 -35.84
N LEU A 3 -38.05 47.51 -35.47
CA LEU A 3 -38.52 48.53 -34.54
C LEU A 3 -38.01 48.19 -33.14
N ASP A 4 -37.17 49.06 -32.61
CA ASP A 4 -36.75 49.05 -31.21
C ASP A 4 -37.97 49.35 -30.32
N GLU A 5 -38.37 48.33 -29.56
CA GLU A 5 -39.39 48.42 -28.53
C GLU A 5 -38.83 49.23 -27.34
N LYS A 6 -39.06 50.54 -27.35
CA LYS A 6 -38.80 51.40 -26.18
C LYS A 6 -39.78 51.05 -25.07
N ARG A 7 -39.36 50.20 -24.14
CA ARG A 7 -40.04 50.01 -22.85
C ARG A 7 -40.01 51.30 -22.03
N SER A 8 -41.07 51.55 -21.28
CA SER A 8 -41.17 52.73 -20.43
C SER A 8 -40.15 52.66 -19.29
N ILE A 9 -39.70 53.82 -18.81
CA ILE A 9 -38.71 53.92 -17.73
C ILE A 9 -39.24 53.25 -16.44
N GLU A 10 -40.56 53.26 -16.22
CA GLU A 10 -41.18 52.61 -15.07
C GLU A 10 -41.06 51.08 -15.14
N GLU A 11 -41.24 50.46 -16.31
CA GLU A 11 -41.07 49.01 -16.48
C GLU A 11 -39.63 48.54 -16.27
N GLN A 12 -38.63 49.40 -16.58
CA GLN A 12 -37.23 49.10 -16.32
C GLN A 12 -36.89 49.16 -14.82
N ILE A 13 -37.49 50.08 -14.07
CA ILE A 13 -37.30 50.22 -12.62
C ILE A 13 -37.88 49.00 -11.88
N TYR A 14 -39.09 48.55 -12.23
CA TYR A 14 -39.69 47.36 -11.62
C TYR A 14 -38.88 46.07 -11.89
N LEU A 15 -38.31 45.93 -13.09
CA LEU A 15 -37.46 44.78 -13.43
C LEU A 15 -36.11 44.83 -12.70
N GLU A 16 -35.51 46.01 -12.50
CA GLU A 16 -34.29 46.14 -11.68
C GLU A 16 -34.56 45.83 -10.20
N GLU A 17 -35.68 46.28 -9.63
CA GLU A 17 -36.06 45.96 -8.25
C GLU A 17 -36.28 44.45 -8.06
N ASP A 18 -36.98 43.77 -8.97
CA ASP A 18 -37.22 42.33 -8.89
C ASP A 18 -35.93 41.49 -9.01
N VAL A 19 -34.97 41.93 -9.84
CA VAL A 19 -33.66 41.27 -9.98
C VAL A 19 -32.81 41.46 -8.72
N VAL A 20 -32.84 42.65 -8.11
CA VAL A 20 -32.12 42.93 -6.85
C VAL A 20 -32.70 42.13 -5.69
N VAL A 21 -34.03 42.04 -5.59
CA VAL A 21 -34.72 41.25 -4.54
C VAL A 21 -34.45 39.76 -4.70
N GLN A 22 -34.48 39.21 -5.93
CA GLN A 22 -34.10 37.81 -6.17
C GLN A 22 -32.63 37.52 -5.85
N HIS A 23 -31.72 38.45 -6.14
CA HIS A 23 -30.30 38.28 -5.82
C HIS A 23 -30.04 38.30 -4.31
N GLN A 24 -30.71 39.17 -3.56
CA GLN A 24 -30.64 39.20 -2.10
C GLN A 24 -31.19 37.92 -1.47
N HIS A 25 -32.31 37.39 -1.99
CA HIS A 25 -32.90 36.15 -1.48
C HIS A 25 -31.98 34.94 -1.69
N ARG A 26 -31.33 34.84 -2.86
CA ARG A 26 -30.33 33.80 -3.15
C ARG A 26 -29.10 33.90 -2.24
N TRP A 27 -28.62 35.12 -1.96
CA TRP A 27 -27.48 35.34 -1.07
C TRP A 27 -27.79 35.01 0.39
N MET A 28 -29.02 35.28 0.87
CA MET A 28 -29.46 34.85 2.20
C MET A 28 -29.49 33.32 2.33
N TRP A 29 -29.94 32.60 1.31
CA TRP A 29 -29.95 31.13 1.31
C TRP A 29 -28.53 30.55 1.32
N VAL A 30 -27.61 31.10 0.54
CA VAL A 30 -26.19 30.69 0.55
C VAL A 30 -25.57 30.95 1.92
N ARG A 31 -25.82 32.11 2.54
CA ARG A 31 -25.29 32.43 3.87
C ARG A 31 -25.84 31.50 4.96
N ARG A 32 -27.13 31.14 4.90
CA ARG A 32 -27.74 30.15 5.81
C ARG A 32 -27.17 28.76 5.61
N PHE A 33 -26.88 28.36 4.36
CA PHE A 33 -26.27 27.08 4.06
C PHE A 33 -24.83 26.97 4.57
N ILE A 34 -24.02 28.02 4.37
CA ILE A 34 -22.65 28.08 4.90
C ILE A 34 -22.65 28.03 6.43
N LEU A 35 -23.53 28.78 7.09
CA LEU A 35 -23.66 28.74 8.55
C LEU A 35 -24.10 27.36 9.06
N SER A 36 -24.99 26.67 8.34
CA SER A 36 -25.40 25.31 8.67
C SER A 36 -24.22 24.33 8.56
N ILE A 37 -23.39 24.42 7.52
CA ILE A 37 -22.19 23.59 7.37
C ILE A 37 -21.23 23.85 8.54
N ILE A 38 -20.95 25.12 8.87
CA ILE A 38 -20.06 25.48 9.98
C ILE A 38 -20.59 24.89 11.30
N LEU A 39 -21.89 25.01 11.55
CA LEU A 39 -22.53 24.49 12.75
C LEU A 39 -22.45 22.96 12.83
N ILE A 40 -22.65 22.25 11.71
CA ILE A 40 -22.46 20.80 11.62
C ILE A 40 -20.99 20.43 11.90
N THR A 41 -20.02 21.13 11.32
CA THR A 41 -18.60 20.87 11.62
C THR A 41 -18.23 21.13 13.08
N CYS A 42 -18.77 22.19 13.70
CA CYS A 42 -18.56 22.47 15.12
C CYS A 42 -19.22 21.41 16.02
N CYS A 43 -20.43 20.93 15.68
CA CYS A 43 -21.07 19.84 16.39
C CYS A 43 -20.24 18.54 16.26
N VAL A 44 -19.78 18.20 15.05
CA VAL A 44 -18.93 17.02 14.84
C VAL A 44 -17.63 17.13 15.64
N GLN A 45 -16.95 18.28 15.63
CA GLN A 45 -15.75 18.48 16.46
C GLN A 45 -16.05 18.40 17.96
N SER A 46 -17.20 18.89 18.42
CA SER A 46 -17.61 18.77 19.83
C SER A 46 -17.86 17.30 20.21
N PHE A 47 -18.48 16.51 19.34
CA PHE A 47 -18.65 15.06 19.55
C PHE A 47 -17.32 14.29 19.50
N TYR A 48 -16.33 14.76 18.72
CA TYR A 48 -14.98 14.20 18.73
C TYR A 48 -14.18 14.59 19.99
N CYS A 49 -14.32 15.82 20.49
CA CYS A 49 -13.67 16.27 21.72
C CYS A 49 -14.25 15.63 22.99
N VAL A 50 -15.57 15.40 23.05
CA VAL A 50 -16.20 14.80 24.25
C VAL A 50 -15.88 13.30 24.42
N ASN A 51 -15.44 12.62 23.36
CA ASN A 51 -14.99 11.23 23.43
C ASN A 51 -13.48 11.07 23.73
N GLN A 52 -12.77 12.14 24.08
CA GLN A 52 -11.33 12.10 24.32
C GLN A 52 -10.91 12.29 25.78
N ASP A 53 -11.86 12.52 26.71
CA ASP A 53 -11.59 12.73 28.14
C ASP A 53 -12.16 11.61 29.01
N LYS A 54 -11.76 10.36 28.80
CA LYS A 54 -11.77 9.30 29.84
C LYS A 54 -10.74 8.22 29.50
N GLU A 55 -9.56 8.33 30.08
CA GLU A 55 -8.94 7.30 30.93
C GLU A 55 -7.47 7.66 31.12
N ASP A 56 -7.17 8.27 32.26
CA ASP A 56 -5.83 8.28 32.82
C ASP A 56 -5.97 8.07 34.34
N ILE A 57 -4.96 7.41 34.93
CA ILE A 57 -4.62 7.28 36.38
C ILE A 57 -5.28 6.06 37.10
N LEU A 58 -4.62 5.03 37.67
CA LEU A 58 -3.24 4.80 38.19
C LEU A 58 -2.96 3.29 38.57
N LEU A 59 -1.65 2.95 38.60
CA LEU A 59 -0.88 1.99 39.47
C LEU A 59 -1.09 0.46 39.28
N THR A 60 -0.05 -0.39 39.10
CA THR A 60 1.18 -0.55 39.91
C THR A 60 2.24 -1.38 39.14
N ALA A 61 3.50 -1.21 39.54
CA ALA A 61 4.75 -1.67 38.94
C ALA A 61 5.01 -3.20 38.85
N THR A 62 6.13 -3.51 38.16
CA THR A 62 6.88 -4.78 38.02
C THR A 62 6.18 -5.86 37.20
N THR A 63 6.65 -6.19 35.99
CA THR A 63 8.01 -6.60 35.67
C THR A 63 8.47 -6.07 34.30
N THR A 64 9.68 -5.52 34.25
CA THR A 64 10.47 -5.45 33.01
C THR A 64 10.88 -6.87 32.64
N PHE A 65 9.97 -7.59 31.99
CA PHE A 65 10.40 -8.53 30.98
C PHE A 65 10.79 -7.68 29.78
N ASP A 66 12.01 -7.85 29.28
CA ASP A 66 12.29 -7.49 27.89
C ASP A 66 11.22 -8.17 27.05
N ASN A 67 10.20 -7.40 26.66
CA ASN A 67 9.24 -7.82 25.66
C ASN A 67 10.07 -7.93 24.37
N GLU A 68 10.68 -9.09 24.14
CA GLU A 68 11.24 -9.47 22.86
C GLU A 68 10.18 -9.11 21.83
N LYS A 69 10.50 -8.14 20.97
CA LYS A 69 9.58 -7.68 19.95
C LYS A 69 9.27 -8.89 19.07
N LYS A 70 8.03 -9.37 19.13
CA LYS A 70 7.63 -10.52 18.33
C LYS A 70 7.55 -10.06 16.88
N SER A 71 8.43 -10.58 16.04
CA SER A 71 8.36 -10.38 14.59
C SER A 71 7.31 -11.32 13.99
N HIS A 72 6.63 -10.86 12.94
CA HIS A 72 5.54 -11.58 12.29
C HIS A 72 5.73 -11.60 10.77
N ILE A 73 5.45 -12.73 10.15
CA ILE A 73 5.55 -12.90 8.71
C ILE A 73 4.27 -12.37 8.05
N VAL A 74 4.38 -11.41 7.15
CA VAL A 74 3.25 -10.82 6.38
C VAL A 74 3.27 -11.20 4.90
N LEU A 75 4.38 -11.75 4.43
CA LEU A 75 4.47 -12.42 3.14
C LEU A 75 5.25 -13.71 3.33
N HIS A 76 4.64 -14.83 2.94
CA HIS A 76 5.31 -16.11 2.79
C HIS A 76 4.71 -16.80 1.58
N THR A 77 5.41 -16.74 0.45
CA THR A 77 4.93 -17.37 -0.78
C THR A 77 5.22 -18.86 -0.85
N GLY A 78 5.97 -19.42 0.11
CA GLY A 78 6.38 -20.83 0.14
C GLY A 78 7.90 -20.98 0.16
N PHE A 79 8.39 -22.16 0.51
CA PHE A 79 9.82 -22.47 0.54
C PHE A 79 10.33 -22.84 -0.85
N PRO A 80 11.63 -22.62 -1.14
CA PRO A 80 12.23 -23.13 -2.37
C PRO A 80 12.19 -24.67 -2.38
N PRO A 81 12.06 -25.32 -3.56
CA PRO A 81 12.13 -26.76 -3.66
C PRO A 81 13.52 -27.27 -3.30
N THR A 82 13.59 -28.53 -2.85
CA THR A 82 14.87 -29.17 -2.47
C THR A 82 15.61 -29.80 -3.65
N GLN A 83 14.94 -29.94 -4.81
CA GLN A 83 15.47 -30.54 -6.04
C GLN A 83 14.96 -29.74 -7.25
N ASP A 84 15.68 -29.81 -8.38
CA ASP A 84 15.32 -29.14 -9.65
C ASP A 84 14.99 -27.64 -9.49
N ILE A 85 15.85 -26.94 -8.73
CA ILE A 85 15.64 -25.53 -8.42
C ILE A 85 15.68 -24.70 -9.70
N SER A 86 14.62 -23.94 -9.94
CA SER A 86 14.48 -23.00 -11.05
C SER A 86 13.74 -21.76 -10.57
N GLY A 87 13.87 -20.67 -11.31
CA GLY A 87 13.24 -19.41 -10.93
C GLY A 87 12.76 -18.55 -12.09
N LEU A 88 12.22 -17.40 -11.70
CA LEU A 88 11.87 -16.32 -12.60
C LEU A 88 13.15 -15.56 -12.97
N VAL A 89 13.54 -15.61 -14.24
CA VAL A 89 14.70 -14.88 -14.75
C VAL A 89 14.47 -13.37 -14.67
N ILE A 90 15.34 -12.68 -13.95
CA ILE A 90 15.38 -11.22 -13.84
C ILE A 90 16.46 -10.71 -14.81
N GLU A 91 16.02 -10.20 -15.97
CA GLU A 91 16.94 -9.61 -16.94
C GLU A 91 17.54 -8.28 -16.45
N ASN A 92 18.72 -7.91 -16.98
CA ASN A 92 19.34 -6.63 -16.70
C ASN A 92 18.42 -5.45 -17.10
N GLY A 93 18.23 -4.52 -16.18
CA GLY A 93 17.36 -3.36 -16.37
C GLY A 93 15.87 -3.66 -16.33
N ARG A 94 15.47 -4.88 -15.92
CA ARG A 94 14.08 -5.25 -15.69
C ARG A 94 13.81 -5.53 -14.22
N ALA A 95 12.54 -5.43 -13.85
CA ALA A 95 12.05 -5.72 -12.52
C ALA A 95 11.08 -6.92 -12.49
N ALA A 96 11.05 -7.61 -11.37
CA ALA A 96 9.90 -8.42 -10.98
C ALA A 96 9.41 -7.98 -9.60
N ALA A 97 8.15 -8.27 -9.30
CA ALA A 97 7.55 -7.84 -8.04
C ALA A 97 6.52 -8.82 -7.53
N THR A 98 6.45 -8.96 -6.20
CA THR A 98 5.42 -9.73 -5.52
C THR A 98 4.66 -8.81 -4.55
N ALA A 99 3.34 -8.81 -4.63
CA ALA A 99 2.50 -7.95 -3.80
C ALA A 99 2.33 -8.55 -2.40
N PHE A 100 2.21 -7.67 -1.41
CA PHE A 100 1.89 -8.04 -0.03
C PHE A 100 1.08 -6.95 0.68
N SER A 101 0.38 -7.36 1.73
CA SER A 101 -0.31 -6.45 2.64
C SER A 101 0.24 -6.68 4.05
N PRO A 102 0.66 -5.62 4.78
CA PRO A 102 1.08 -5.77 6.15
C PRO A 102 -0.05 -6.20 7.08
N ASN A 103 -1.31 -6.09 6.65
CA ASN A 103 -2.44 -6.76 7.28
C ASN A 103 -2.83 -7.97 6.40
N PRO A 104 -2.47 -9.21 6.77
CA PRO A 104 -2.90 -10.39 6.06
C PRO A 104 -4.42 -10.53 6.26
N SER A 105 -5.19 -10.05 5.27
CA SER A 105 -6.64 -10.09 5.35
C SER A 105 -7.11 -11.54 5.49
N ASN A 106 -7.84 -11.83 6.57
CA ASN A 106 -8.47 -13.12 6.85
C ASN A 106 -9.55 -13.54 5.84
N SER A 107 -9.84 -12.72 4.83
CA SER A 107 -10.89 -13.00 3.87
C SER A 107 -10.29 -13.23 2.49
N ASN A 108 -10.65 -14.37 1.87
CA ASN A 108 -10.60 -14.62 0.41
C ASN A 108 -11.37 -13.58 -0.43
N LYS A 109 -11.87 -12.50 0.19
CA LYS A 109 -12.32 -11.32 -0.52
C LYS A 109 -11.06 -10.61 -0.98
N GLN A 110 -10.77 -10.76 -2.27
CA GLN A 110 -10.17 -9.72 -3.11
C GLN A 110 -10.35 -8.38 -2.41
N ILE A 111 -9.26 -7.64 -2.14
CA ILE A 111 -9.29 -6.35 -1.44
C ILE A 111 -10.23 -5.41 -2.21
N ASP A 112 -11.52 -5.53 -1.90
CA ASP A 112 -12.58 -4.75 -2.46
C ASP A 112 -12.67 -3.57 -1.51
N MET A 113 -11.94 -2.51 -1.84
CA MET A 113 -11.87 -1.27 -1.06
C MET A 113 -13.24 -0.58 -0.89
N LYS A 114 -14.35 -1.22 -1.29
CA LYS A 114 -15.72 -0.73 -1.16
C LYS A 114 -16.34 -0.92 0.21
N HIS A 115 -15.76 -1.71 1.11
CA HIS A 115 -16.31 -1.89 2.47
C HIS A 115 -15.24 -1.77 3.56
N MET A 116 -14.66 -0.57 3.71
CA MET A 116 -13.88 -0.19 4.91
C MET A 116 -14.78 0.40 6.02
N LYS A 117 -15.91 -0.27 6.29
CA LYS A 117 -16.78 -0.04 7.46
C LYS A 117 -17.47 -1.34 7.89
N SER A 118 -16.73 -2.44 8.00
CA SER A 118 -17.12 -3.48 8.94
C SER A 118 -16.39 -3.19 10.25
N ASN A 119 -17.14 -3.06 11.35
CA ASN A 119 -16.61 -2.97 12.72
C ASN A 119 -15.97 -4.30 13.19
N ASP A 120 -15.50 -5.12 12.26
CA ASP A 120 -14.88 -6.39 12.56
C ASP A 120 -13.39 -6.14 12.75
N GLU A 121 -13.01 -5.81 14.00
CA GLU A 121 -11.61 -5.84 14.41
C GLU A 121 -11.04 -7.23 14.12
N SER A 122 -10.10 -7.31 13.18
CA SER A 122 -9.44 -8.57 12.88
C SER A 122 -8.53 -8.97 14.05
N TRP A 123 -8.23 -10.27 14.21
CA TRP A 123 -7.22 -10.70 15.19
C TRP A 123 -5.87 -10.00 14.97
N TRP A 124 -5.58 -9.61 13.73
CA TRP A 124 -4.40 -8.84 13.37
C TRP A 124 -4.44 -7.41 13.96
N ASP A 125 -5.59 -6.74 13.91
CA ASP A 125 -5.77 -5.41 14.51
C ASP A 125 -5.72 -5.47 16.05
N ARG A 126 -6.01 -6.64 16.66
CA ARG A 126 -5.82 -6.86 18.10
C ARG A 126 -4.37 -7.10 18.50
N LEU A 127 -3.61 -7.84 17.70
CA LEU A 127 -2.19 -8.07 17.95
C LEU A 127 -1.36 -6.81 17.72
N PHE A 128 -1.82 -5.96 16.83
CA PHE A 128 -1.15 -4.73 16.48
C PHE A 128 -2.18 -3.59 16.51
N PRO A 129 -2.35 -2.88 17.62
CA PRO A 129 -3.36 -1.82 17.73
C PRO A 129 -3.01 -0.59 16.87
N ASN A 130 -1.72 -0.38 16.58
CA ASN A 130 -1.27 0.77 15.81
C ASN A 130 -1.63 0.66 14.33
N ARG A 131 -1.77 1.76 13.59
CA ARG A 131 -2.13 1.67 12.15
C ARG A 131 -0.98 1.26 11.23
N HIS A 132 0.22 1.11 11.80
CA HIS A 132 1.46 0.90 11.09
C HIS A 132 2.22 -0.29 11.68
N VAL A 133 3.13 -0.85 10.88
CA VAL A 133 4.13 -1.83 11.31
C VAL A 133 5.49 -1.40 10.78
N HIS A 134 6.56 -1.97 11.33
CA HIS A 134 7.93 -1.74 10.86
C HIS A 134 8.45 -2.95 10.11
N LEU A 135 9.11 -2.74 8.96
CA LEU A 135 9.81 -3.81 8.27
C LEU A 135 10.97 -4.30 9.13
N VAL A 136 11.05 -5.61 9.33
CA VAL A 136 12.14 -6.27 10.08
C VAL A 136 13.15 -6.89 9.12
N SER A 137 12.68 -7.74 8.21
CA SER A 137 13.55 -8.41 7.26
C SER A 137 12.82 -8.81 5.98
N VAL A 138 13.59 -8.97 4.91
CA VAL A 138 13.17 -9.54 3.64
C VAL A 138 14.20 -10.60 3.24
N GLN A 139 13.72 -11.78 2.86
CA GLN A 139 14.57 -12.88 2.39
C GLN A 139 14.02 -13.43 1.08
N LEU A 140 14.90 -13.56 0.08
CA LEU A 140 14.56 -14.03 -1.27
C LEU A 140 15.62 -15.04 -1.74
N PRO A 141 15.25 -16.31 -1.94
CA PRO A 141 16.15 -17.28 -2.55
C PRO A 141 16.37 -16.98 -4.04
N VAL A 142 17.61 -17.05 -4.49
CA VAL A 142 18.04 -16.74 -5.86
C VAL A 142 19.06 -17.75 -6.38
N ILE A 143 19.17 -17.86 -7.70
CA ILE A 143 20.23 -18.61 -8.39
C ILE A 143 20.97 -17.65 -9.33
N GLY A 144 22.30 -17.61 -9.24
CA GLY A 144 23.13 -16.92 -10.23
C GLY A 144 23.48 -17.84 -11.40
N GLU A 145 23.44 -17.33 -12.64
CA GLU A 145 23.73 -18.16 -13.84
C GLU A 145 25.15 -18.74 -13.86
N ASN A 146 26.15 -17.99 -13.39
CA ASN A 146 27.57 -18.36 -13.47
C ASN A 146 28.40 -17.90 -12.25
N THR A 147 27.74 -17.28 -11.27
CA THR A 147 28.39 -16.69 -10.11
C THR A 147 27.51 -16.84 -8.89
N ASN A 148 28.14 -17.15 -7.78
CA ASN A 148 27.46 -17.36 -6.50
C ASN A 148 27.07 -16.01 -5.86
N PHE A 149 27.62 -14.92 -6.42
CA PHE A 149 27.34 -13.55 -6.03
C PHE A 149 26.25 -12.95 -6.92
N VAL A 150 25.04 -12.84 -6.38
CA VAL A 150 23.95 -12.09 -7.01
C VAL A 150 23.87 -10.71 -6.38
N ASN A 151 23.90 -9.67 -7.21
CA ASN A 151 23.70 -8.28 -6.79
C ASN A 151 22.36 -7.79 -7.31
N ALA A 152 21.49 -7.35 -6.41
CA ALA A 152 20.16 -6.87 -6.75
C ALA A 152 19.78 -5.62 -5.95
N THR A 153 18.85 -4.85 -6.48
CA THR A 153 18.17 -3.79 -5.75
C THR A 153 16.81 -4.29 -5.31
N LEU A 154 16.57 -4.30 -4.00
CA LEU A 154 15.27 -4.59 -3.40
C LEU A 154 14.59 -3.27 -3.04
N SER A 155 13.31 -3.15 -3.42
CA SER A 155 12.52 -1.97 -3.11
C SER A 155 11.13 -2.36 -2.60
N ILE A 156 10.61 -1.60 -1.63
CA ILE A 156 9.21 -1.69 -1.23
C ILE A 156 8.48 -0.49 -1.81
N CYS A 157 7.56 -0.75 -2.74
CA CYS A 157 6.85 0.29 -3.47
C CYS A 157 5.35 0.22 -3.28
N SER A 158 4.70 1.36 -3.36
CA SER A 158 3.23 1.43 -3.33
C SER A 158 2.62 0.98 -4.66
N SER A 159 1.33 0.67 -4.65
CA SER A 159 0.59 0.35 -5.88
C SER A 159 0.20 1.61 -6.67
N LYS A 160 0.29 1.54 -8.01
CA LYS A 160 -0.42 2.44 -8.94
C LYS A 160 -1.47 1.66 -9.72
N ARG A 161 -2.55 2.34 -10.11
CA ARG A 161 -3.55 1.78 -11.02
C ARG A 161 -3.13 2.03 -12.47
N LEU A 162 -3.19 1.00 -13.30
CA LEU A 162 -2.92 1.15 -14.74
C LEU A 162 -4.00 1.94 -15.48
N ARG A 163 -5.25 1.90 -14.99
CA ARG A 163 -6.40 2.58 -15.58
C ARG A 163 -7.25 3.22 -14.50
N PHE A 164 -8.07 4.20 -14.90
CA PHE A 164 -9.09 4.75 -14.01
C PHE A 164 -10.23 3.76 -13.82
N GLY A 165 -10.61 3.54 -12.56
CA GLY A 165 -11.69 2.63 -12.19
C GLY A 165 -11.41 1.86 -10.90
N PRO A 166 -12.46 1.36 -10.22
CA PRO A 166 -12.32 0.59 -8.99
C PRO A 166 -11.68 -0.79 -9.21
N ASN A 167 -11.88 -1.38 -10.39
CA ASN A 167 -11.41 -2.74 -10.72
C ASN A 167 -10.14 -2.74 -11.58
N SER A 168 -9.46 -1.60 -11.69
CA SER A 168 -8.21 -1.54 -12.45
C SER A 168 -7.15 -2.40 -11.75
N PRO A 169 -6.37 -3.21 -12.50
CA PRO A 169 -5.21 -3.88 -11.93
C PRO A 169 -4.26 -2.86 -11.31
N GLN A 170 -3.71 -3.24 -10.16
CA GLN A 170 -2.74 -2.48 -9.39
C GLN A 170 -1.36 -3.07 -9.61
N VAL A 171 -0.41 -2.26 -10.04
CA VAL A 171 0.98 -2.67 -10.31
C VAL A 171 1.95 -1.85 -9.46
N PRO A 172 3.22 -2.25 -9.34
CA PRO A 172 4.21 -1.45 -8.62
C PRO A 172 4.34 -0.02 -9.17
N ASP A 173 4.36 0.97 -8.27
CA ASP A 173 4.72 2.35 -8.57
C ASP A 173 6.18 2.62 -8.19
N LEU A 174 7.09 2.42 -9.15
CA LEU A 174 8.53 2.65 -8.96
C LEU A 174 8.88 4.10 -8.61
N SER A 175 7.97 5.07 -8.84
CA SER A 175 8.17 6.47 -8.42
C SER A 175 7.81 6.72 -6.95
N LYS A 176 7.12 5.75 -6.31
CA LYS A 176 6.63 5.85 -4.93
C LYS A 176 7.07 4.64 -4.13
N CYS A 177 8.39 4.47 -4.04
CA CYS A 177 9.02 3.50 -3.17
C CYS A 177 9.25 4.08 -1.77
N VAL A 178 8.85 3.31 -0.76
CA VAL A 178 9.06 3.63 0.67
C VAL A 178 10.55 3.58 0.97
N LYS A 179 11.24 2.55 0.45
CA LYS A 179 12.68 2.38 0.57
C LYS A 179 13.19 1.46 -0.54
N SER A 180 14.44 1.69 -0.94
CA SER A 180 15.22 0.85 -1.85
C SER A 180 16.60 0.62 -1.24
N VAL A 181 17.16 -0.56 -1.48
CA VAL A 181 18.50 -0.95 -1.03
C VAL A 181 19.16 -1.86 -2.06
N SER A 182 20.47 -1.74 -2.22
CA SER A 182 21.25 -2.73 -2.98
C SER A 182 21.79 -3.78 -2.03
N VAL A 183 21.54 -5.05 -2.33
CA VAL A 183 21.93 -6.21 -1.54
C VAL A 183 22.68 -7.21 -2.39
N GLN A 184 23.48 -8.01 -1.72
CA GLN A 184 24.23 -9.11 -2.29
C GLN A 184 23.89 -10.40 -1.52
N THR A 185 24.04 -11.55 -2.17
CA THR A 185 23.92 -12.85 -1.50
C THR A 185 24.93 -12.97 -0.36
N GLN A 186 24.47 -13.50 0.78
CA GLN A 186 25.30 -13.75 1.97
C GLN A 186 25.71 -15.22 2.04
N ASP A 187 26.84 -15.50 2.72
CA ASP A 187 27.32 -16.85 3.09
C ASP A 187 27.26 -17.88 1.97
N VAL A 188 27.76 -17.52 0.79
CA VAL A 188 27.64 -18.36 -0.40
C VAL A 188 28.75 -19.40 -0.46
N ASP A 189 28.36 -20.67 -0.57
CA ASP A 189 29.29 -21.75 -0.91
C ASP A 189 29.82 -21.52 -2.33
N GLU A 190 31.14 -21.57 -2.53
CA GLU A 190 31.79 -21.39 -3.83
C GLU A 190 31.37 -22.45 -4.88
N GLN A 191 30.76 -23.56 -4.44
CA GLN A 191 30.27 -24.62 -5.34
C GLN A 191 28.76 -24.61 -5.57
N ASP A 192 27.99 -23.82 -4.83
CA ASP A 192 26.53 -23.77 -4.95
C ASP A 192 26.07 -22.46 -5.61
N PRO A 193 25.39 -22.50 -6.77
CA PRO A 193 24.85 -21.30 -7.41
C PRO A 193 23.62 -20.74 -6.66
N PHE A 194 23.08 -21.48 -5.68
CA PHE A 194 21.99 -21.03 -4.83
C PHE A 194 22.47 -20.05 -3.75
N GLY A 195 21.72 -18.98 -3.55
CA GLY A 195 21.97 -18.02 -2.49
C GLY A 195 20.69 -17.36 -1.98
N VAL A 196 20.81 -16.57 -0.92
CA VAL A 196 19.70 -15.79 -0.37
C VAL A 196 20.07 -14.32 -0.38
N LEU A 197 19.23 -13.51 -1.02
CA LEU A 197 19.25 -12.07 -0.85
C LEU A 197 18.51 -11.73 0.45
N GLU A 198 19.25 -11.25 1.42
CA GLU A 198 18.70 -10.81 2.71
C GLU A 198 18.82 -9.30 2.87
N TRP A 199 17.73 -8.68 3.33
CA TRP A 199 17.68 -7.27 3.68
C TRP A 199 17.09 -7.09 5.07
N THR A 200 17.93 -6.66 6.00
CA THR A 200 17.53 -6.14 7.31
C THR A 200 17.74 -4.62 7.31
N PRO A 201 16.68 -3.80 7.45
CA PRO A 201 16.82 -2.34 7.39
C PRO A 201 17.62 -1.76 8.55
N ASP A 202 18.67 -0.99 8.23
CA ASP A 202 19.43 -0.21 9.24
C ASP A 202 18.61 0.93 9.86
N THR A 203 17.56 1.35 9.15
CA THR A 203 16.64 2.42 9.56
C THR A 203 15.22 1.90 9.57
N THR A 204 14.41 2.34 10.53
CA THR A 204 12.99 1.97 10.62
C THR A 204 12.21 2.31 9.34
N ILE A 205 11.58 1.30 8.73
CA ILE A 205 10.70 1.47 7.56
C ILE A 205 9.26 1.25 8.01
N VAL A 206 8.45 2.30 7.95
CA VAL A 206 7.06 2.28 8.44
C VAL A 206 6.09 1.94 7.30
N LEU A 207 5.29 0.89 7.49
CA LEU A 207 4.30 0.43 6.52
C LEU A 207 2.90 0.55 7.12
N ALA A 208 2.02 1.29 6.44
CA ALA A 208 0.60 1.36 6.81
C ALA A 208 -0.13 0.04 6.50
N LYS A 209 -0.85 -0.50 7.48
CA LYS A 209 -1.59 -1.77 7.36
C LYS A 209 -2.73 -1.76 6.36
N SER A 210 -3.31 -0.60 6.10
CA SER A 210 -4.42 -0.41 5.17
C SER A 210 -4.00 -0.32 3.69
N LYS A 211 -2.70 -0.47 3.39
CA LYS A 211 -2.14 -0.33 2.05
C LYS A 211 -1.51 -1.64 1.57
N MET A 212 -1.69 -1.90 0.28
CA MET A 212 -0.93 -2.92 -0.46
C MET A 212 0.42 -2.33 -0.90
N TYR A 213 1.47 -3.12 -0.75
CA TYR A 213 2.81 -2.82 -1.22
C TYR A 213 3.32 -3.91 -2.16
N TRP A 214 4.39 -3.61 -2.86
CA TRP A 214 5.11 -4.50 -3.77
C TRP A 214 6.55 -4.60 -3.31
N LEU A 215 7.01 -5.82 -3.10
CA LEU A 215 8.43 -6.13 -3.02
C LEU A 215 8.94 -6.26 -4.45
N VAL A 216 9.71 -5.28 -4.88
CA VAL A 216 10.28 -5.16 -6.22
C VAL A 216 11.74 -5.58 -6.17
N VAL A 217 12.14 -6.42 -7.10
CA VAL A 217 13.49 -6.93 -7.29
C VAL A 217 13.99 -6.51 -8.66
N GLN A 218 15.18 -5.91 -8.71
CA GLN A 218 15.81 -5.42 -9.94
C GLN A 218 17.29 -5.79 -9.97
N THR A 219 17.86 -6.02 -11.15
CA THR A 219 19.32 -6.09 -11.35
C THR A 219 19.78 -5.03 -12.33
N ALA A 220 20.84 -4.32 -11.95
CA ALA A 220 21.60 -3.45 -12.85
C ALA A 220 22.88 -4.16 -13.38
N SER A 221 23.07 -5.42 -13.00
CA SER A 221 24.31 -6.17 -13.20
C SER A 221 24.06 -7.38 -14.10
N ALA A 222 24.39 -8.58 -13.62
CA ALA A 222 24.10 -9.84 -14.30
C ALA A 222 22.62 -10.25 -14.08
N PRO A 223 22.03 -10.95 -15.06
CA PRO A 223 20.76 -11.64 -14.85
C PRO A 223 20.91 -12.75 -13.80
N PHE A 224 19.82 -13.04 -13.10
CA PHE A 224 19.73 -14.11 -12.13
C PHE A 224 18.30 -14.64 -12.06
N GLU A 225 18.09 -15.78 -11.41
CA GLU A 225 16.77 -16.35 -11.22
C GLU A 225 16.27 -16.11 -9.80
N TRP A 226 15.05 -15.59 -9.67
CA TRP A 226 14.32 -15.55 -8.42
C TRP A 226 13.57 -16.87 -8.23
N VAL A 227 14.08 -17.72 -7.34
CA VAL A 227 13.67 -19.12 -7.18
C VAL A 227 12.17 -19.25 -6.94
N TYR A 228 11.54 -20.20 -7.62
CA TYR A 228 10.13 -20.53 -7.43
C TYR A 228 9.89 -21.25 -6.10
N ALA A 229 8.71 -21.04 -5.52
CA ALA A 229 8.26 -21.75 -4.32
C ALA A 229 7.60 -23.09 -4.66
N GLU A 230 7.84 -24.10 -3.83
CA GLU A 230 7.14 -25.38 -3.87
C GLU A 230 5.76 -25.27 -3.20
N GLY A 231 4.69 -25.53 -3.94
CA GLY A 231 3.31 -25.47 -3.42
C GLY A 231 2.84 -24.06 -2.98
N GLY A 232 3.56 -23.02 -3.40
CA GLY A 232 3.34 -21.65 -2.97
C GLY A 232 2.04 -21.00 -3.47
N SER A 233 1.49 -20.07 -2.69
CA SER A 233 0.42 -19.17 -3.15
C SER A 233 0.69 -17.71 -2.74
N ASN A 234 0.29 -16.76 -3.60
CA ASN A 234 0.22 -15.35 -3.26
C ASN A 234 -1.12 -14.79 -3.75
N GLN A 235 -2.03 -14.52 -2.82
CA GLN A 235 -3.35 -13.98 -3.10
C GLN A 235 -3.34 -12.55 -3.69
N TYR A 236 -2.26 -11.80 -3.51
CA TYR A 236 -2.15 -10.43 -4.00
C TYR A 236 -1.57 -10.33 -5.41
N GLY A 237 -0.84 -11.37 -5.83
CA GLY A 237 -0.30 -11.50 -7.17
C GLY A 237 1.19 -11.18 -7.31
N THR A 238 1.73 -11.60 -8.45
CA THR A 238 3.11 -11.39 -8.89
C THR A 238 3.07 -10.71 -10.25
N ALA A 239 3.95 -9.75 -10.47
CA ALA A 239 4.07 -9.03 -11.72
C ALA A 239 5.53 -8.99 -12.18
N TYR A 240 5.75 -8.93 -13.49
CA TYR A 240 7.07 -8.81 -14.09
C TYR A 240 7.05 -7.69 -15.13
N GLU A 241 8.18 -7.00 -15.26
CA GLU A 241 8.35 -5.90 -16.18
C GLU A 241 8.77 -6.43 -17.55
N THR A 242 8.02 -6.07 -18.58
CA THR A 242 8.32 -6.35 -19.99
C THR A 242 8.57 -5.06 -20.75
N LYS A 243 8.95 -5.20 -22.03
CA LYS A 243 9.15 -4.05 -22.93
C LYS A 243 7.89 -3.19 -23.10
N VAL A 244 6.70 -3.76 -22.85
CA VAL A 244 5.41 -3.05 -22.99
C VAL A 244 4.85 -2.56 -21.65
N GLY A 245 5.49 -2.89 -20.53
CA GLY A 245 5.12 -2.47 -19.18
C GLY A 245 4.99 -3.63 -18.21
N TRP A 246 4.22 -3.44 -17.14
CA TRP A 246 3.97 -4.48 -16.14
C TRP A 246 2.95 -5.51 -16.65
N GLU A 247 3.33 -6.77 -16.59
CA GLU A 247 2.45 -7.91 -16.85
C GLU A 247 2.25 -8.71 -15.57
N PHE A 248 1.03 -9.17 -15.34
CA PHE A 248 0.74 -10.08 -14.23
C PHE A 248 1.04 -11.49 -14.65
N LYS A 249 1.58 -12.24 -13.70
CA LYS A 249 1.70 -13.68 -13.82
C LYS A 249 0.29 -14.32 -13.99
N LEU A 250 0.20 -15.32 -14.87
CA LEU A 250 -1.04 -16.06 -15.10
C LEU A 250 -1.35 -17.03 -13.95
N GLU A 251 -2.63 -17.32 -13.77
CA GLU A 251 -3.10 -18.32 -12.81
C GLU A 251 -2.51 -19.70 -13.16
N GLY A 252 -2.07 -20.45 -12.13
CA GLY A 252 -1.47 -21.77 -12.29
C GLY A 252 0.02 -21.81 -12.64
N GLN A 253 0.65 -20.68 -12.99
CA GLN A 253 2.11 -20.61 -13.12
C GLN A 253 2.80 -20.73 -11.73
N PRO A 254 4.12 -20.98 -11.63
CA PRO A 254 4.85 -21.00 -10.35
C PRO A 254 5.11 -19.57 -9.82
N ILE A 255 5.03 -19.33 -8.50
CA ILE A 255 5.34 -18.02 -7.89
C ILE A 255 6.75 -18.04 -7.30
N PRO A 256 7.47 -16.90 -7.31
CA PRO A 256 8.76 -16.82 -6.65
C PRO A 256 8.63 -16.88 -5.12
N SER A 257 9.61 -17.51 -4.47
CA SER A 257 9.72 -17.65 -3.01
C SER A 257 10.19 -16.33 -2.38
N ALA A 258 9.48 -15.89 -1.36
CA ALA A 258 9.80 -14.68 -0.62
C ALA A 258 9.25 -14.78 0.80
N MET A 259 10.02 -14.28 1.75
CA MET A 259 9.62 -14.09 3.13
C MET A 259 9.81 -12.63 3.52
N LEU A 260 8.77 -12.02 4.11
CA LEU A 260 8.82 -10.65 4.62
C LEU A 260 8.27 -10.61 6.05
N MET A 261 9.08 -10.07 6.95
CA MET A 261 8.76 -9.98 8.38
C MET A 261 8.58 -8.53 8.81
N VAL A 262 7.65 -8.31 9.73
CA VAL A 262 7.36 -7.01 10.33
C VAL A 262 7.23 -7.10 11.85
N GLU A 263 7.36 -5.96 12.52
CA GLU A 263 7.10 -5.80 13.96
C GLU A 263 6.11 -4.66 14.21
N ASP A 264 5.52 -4.60 15.41
CA ASP A 264 4.57 -3.54 15.75
C ASP A 264 5.24 -2.17 15.83
N HIS A 265 4.50 -1.15 15.39
CA HIS A 265 4.85 0.24 15.67
C HIS A 265 4.72 0.48 17.18
N LYS A 266 5.63 1.24 17.79
CA LYS A 266 5.48 1.67 19.19
C LYS A 266 4.79 3.02 19.25
#